data_AF-N8XMG3-F1
#
_entry.id   AF-N8XMG3-F1
#
_cell.length_a   1.000
_cell.length_b   1.000
_cell.length_c   1.000
_cell.angle_alpha   90.00
_cell.angle_beta   90.00
_cell.angle_gamma   90.00
#
_symmetry.space_group_name_H-M   'P 1'
#
loop_
_entity.id
_entity.type
_entity.pdbx_description
1 polymer ?
#
loop_
_entity_poly.entity_id
_entity_poly.type
_entity_poly.pdbx_seq_one_letter_code
_entity_poly.pdbx_strand_id
1 'polypeptide(L)'
;MQYIIDAPPRTGKSQYMIYLIDKFTKKYPHRHIVTNIIGINYPGVISINSTLHKPVDWRDYPNGTIFIFDEAHEHPAFSADDLMKDIYVDTRDFDAIMTKVSNGIFDEQVLYHMDNYFSFNQIDDEQIAIIKDTITNQKRLPIDFKKQFFEDINKKKKLAVIKKKEDILDIGRSLTLHGHFGFDIYLITQDIKRLNAATIAATSKHLKLRRLFGWPMMFIYEYTDVQK
;
A
#
# COMPACT_ATOMS: atom_id res chain seq x y z
N MET A 1 -16.17 8.39 9.18
CA MET A 1 -16.16 9.66 8.40
C MET A 1 -14.74 10.00 8.00
N GLN A 2 -14.54 10.55 6.80
CA GLN A 2 -13.23 10.96 6.34
C GLN A 2 -13.13 12.49 6.30
N TYR A 3 -12.04 13.01 6.86
CA TYR A 3 -11.72 14.42 6.92
C TYR A 3 -10.39 14.67 6.21
N ILE A 4 -10.33 15.70 5.38
CA ILE A 4 -9.05 16.30 4.96
C ILE A 4 -8.83 17.56 5.78
N ILE A 5 -7.61 17.73 6.28
CA ILE A 5 -7.18 18.95 6.96
C ILE A 5 -6.00 19.53 6.18
N ASP A 6 -6.19 20.67 5.51
CA ASP A 6 -5.12 21.38 4.80
C ASP A 6 -4.57 22.54 5.64
N ALA A 7 -3.25 22.56 5.81
CA ALA A 7 -2.61 23.56 6.66
C ALA A 7 -1.18 23.84 6.16
N PRO A 8 -0.87 25.08 5.74
CA PRO A 8 0.49 25.51 5.44
C PRO A 8 1.43 25.31 6.65
N PRO A 9 2.74 25.24 6.42
CA PRO A 9 3.72 25.22 7.51
C PRO A 9 3.49 26.36 8.52
N ARG A 10 3.76 26.08 9.80
CA ARG A 10 3.69 27.05 10.94
C ARG A 10 2.29 27.63 11.23
N THR A 11 1.22 26.99 10.78
CA THR A 11 -0.16 27.42 11.05
C THR A 11 -0.76 26.89 12.36
N GLY A 12 -0.05 26.02 13.07
CA GLY A 12 -0.56 25.34 14.27
C GLY A 12 -1.17 23.96 13.99
N LYS A 13 -0.97 23.42 12.78
CA LYS A 13 -1.38 22.06 12.36
C LYS A 13 -1.11 21.00 13.43
N SER A 14 0.13 20.87 13.89
CA SER A 14 0.51 19.87 14.90
C SER A 14 -0.22 20.07 16.22
N GLN A 15 -0.39 21.32 16.67
CA GLN A 15 -1.15 21.62 17.89
C GLN A 15 -2.63 21.23 17.73
N TYR A 16 -3.22 21.47 16.56
CA TYR A 16 -4.58 21.05 16.27
C TYR A 16 -4.74 19.52 16.24
N MET A 17 -3.74 18.79 15.73
CA MET A 17 -3.75 17.32 15.76
C MET A 17 -3.70 16.78 17.19
N ILE A 18 -2.87 17.36 18.07
CA ILE A 18 -2.86 16.99 19.49
C ILE A 18 -4.20 17.30 20.16
N TYR A 19 -4.81 18.44 19.84
CA TYR A 19 -6.16 18.78 20.31
C TYR A 19 -7.21 17.74 19.85
N LEU A 20 -7.15 17.30 18.60
CA LEU A 20 -8.06 16.26 18.08
C LEU A 20 -7.84 14.94 18.81
N ILE A 21 -6.59 14.53 18.99
CA ILE A 21 -6.22 13.32 19.75
C ILE A 21 -6.81 13.38 21.16
N ASP A 22 -6.55 14.46 21.90
CA ASP A 22 -7.05 14.66 23.27
C ASP A 22 -8.59 14.63 23.33
N LYS A 23 -9.26 15.23 22.35
CA LYS A 23 -10.71 15.19 22.23
C LYS A 23 -11.23 13.78 21.96
N PHE A 24 -10.57 13.03 21.08
CA PHE A 24 -11.01 11.68 20.72
C PHE A 24 -10.74 10.67 21.82
N THR A 25 -9.59 10.73 22.51
CA THR A 25 -9.30 9.84 23.65
C THR A 25 -10.34 10.00 24.75
N LYS A 26 -10.78 11.23 25.03
CA LYS A 26 -11.83 11.52 26.01
C LYS A 26 -13.23 11.12 25.55
N LYS A 27 -13.56 11.41 24.29
CA LYS A 27 -14.90 11.16 23.75
C LYS A 27 -15.14 9.69 23.43
N TYR A 28 -14.10 8.98 23.00
CA TYR A 28 -14.19 7.60 22.51
C TYR A 28 -13.14 6.71 23.20
N PRO A 29 -13.24 6.51 24.52
CA PRO A 29 -12.23 5.78 25.30
C PRO A 29 -12.06 4.31 24.88
N HIS A 30 -13.03 3.74 24.15
CA HIS A 30 -13.01 2.35 23.69
C HIS A 30 -12.52 2.18 22.24
N ARG A 31 -12.24 3.28 21.53
CA ARG A 31 -11.78 3.22 20.13
C ARG A 31 -10.26 3.36 20.09
N HIS A 32 -9.63 2.58 19.22
CA HIS A 32 -8.21 2.74 18.94
C HIS A 32 -7.97 4.06 18.21
N ILE A 33 -6.97 4.82 18.64
CA ILE A 33 -6.51 6.02 17.95
C ILE A 33 -5.11 5.74 17.44
N VAL A 34 -4.93 5.81 16.12
CA VAL A 34 -3.71 5.40 15.42
C VAL A 34 -3.16 6.56 14.62
N THR A 35 -1.85 6.82 14.72
CA THR A 35 -1.23 7.94 14.01
C THR A 35 0.23 7.71 13.62
N ASN A 36 0.65 8.28 12.50
CA ASN A 36 2.04 8.33 12.04
C ASN A 36 2.78 9.62 12.45
N ILE A 37 2.21 10.45 13.34
CA ILE A 37 2.91 11.63 13.88
C ILE A 37 4.21 11.17 14.56
N ILE A 38 5.33 11.66 14.05
CA ILE A 38 6.66 11.33 14.56
C ILE A 38 6.83 11.90 15.98
N GLY A 39 7.30 11.06 16.91
CA GLY A 39 7.58 11.47 18.28
C GLY A 39 6.34 11.69 19.15
N ILE A 40 5.16 11.23 18.71
CA ILE A 40 3.95 11.27 19.53
C ILE A 40 4.14 10.43 20.80
N ASN A 41 3.87 11.03 21.97
CA ASN A 41 3.84 10.35 23.26
C ASN A 41 2.59 10.79 24.02
N TYR A 42 1.44 10.27 23.60
CA TYR A 42 0.15 10.58 24.20
C TYR A 42 -0.52 9.27 24.68
N PRO A 43 -0.99 9.18 25.94
CA PRO A 43 -1.58 7.95 26.48
C PRO A 43 -2.78 7.44 25.66
N GLY A 44 -2.78 6.13 25.36
CA GLY A 44 -3.87 5.49 24.61
C GLY A 44 -3.79 5.69 23.08
N VAL A 45 -2.75 6.32 22.56
CA VAL A 45 -2.52 6.50 21.12
C VAL A 45 -1.47 5.49 20.64
N ILE A 46 -1.78 4.83 19.53
CA ILE A 46 -0.90 3.88 18.86
C ILE A 46 -0.11 4.63 17.78
N SER A 47 1.21 4.73 17.98
CA SER A 47 2.11 5.26 16.95
C SER A 47 2.43 4.16 15.94
N ILE A 48 2.36 4.51 14.66
CA ILE A 48 2.64 3.62 13.54
C ILE A 48 3.72 4.22 12.65
N ASN A 49 4.54 3.36 12.07
CA ASN A 49 5.48 3.76 11.04
C ASN A 49 4.99 3.26 9.68
N SER A 50 4.68 4.20 8.79
CA SER A 50 4.29 3.91 7.41
C SER A 50 5.47 4.22 6.49
N THR A 51 5.86 3.25 5.68
CA THR A 51 6.96 3.40 4.72
C THR A 51 6.46 3.21 3.29
N LEU A 52 7.23 3.61 2.30
CA LEU A 52 6.87 3.40 0.88
C LEU A 52 6.72 1.91 0.53
N HIS A 53 7.54 1.03 1.11
CA HIS A 53 7.53 -0.41 0.80
C HIS A 53 6.55 -1.23 1.63
N LYS A 54 6.14 -0.68 2.78
CA LYS A 54 5.15 -1.23 3.69
C LYS A 54 4.30 -0.07 4.20
N PRO A 55 3.40 0.47 3.35
CA PRO A 55 2.49 1.50 3.77
C PRO A 55 1.49 0.92 4.76
N VAL A 56 0.99 1.77 5.65
CA VAL A 56 -0.02 1.35 6.61
C VAL A 56 -1.35 1.18 5.89
N ASP A 57 -1.91 -0.01 5.98
CA ASP A 57 -3.27 -0.29 5.57
C ASP A 57 -4.20 -0.11 6.76
N TRP A 58 -5.18 0.79 6.62
CA TRP A 58 -6.17 1.04 7.66
C TRP A 58 -7.13 -0.14 7.84
N ARG A 59 -7.26 -1.02 6.85
CA ARG A 59 -8.15 -2.19 6.84
C ARG A 59 -7.66 -3.31 7.75
N ASP A 60 -6.38 -3.30 8.10
CA ASP A 60 -5.77 -4.29 8.98
C ASP A 60 -6.10 -4.07 10.48
N TYR A 61 -6.83 -2.99 10.80
CA TYR A 61 -7.13 -2.59 12.17
C TYR A 61 -8.58 -2.90 12.55
N PRO A 62 -8.88 -3.03 13.85
CA PRO A 62 -10.24 -3.29 14.32
C PRO A 62 -11.23 -2.23 13.83
N ASN A 63 -12.45 -2.67 13.52
CA ASN A 63 -13.57 -1.79 13.20
C ASN A 63 -13.73 -0.69 14.25
N GLY A 64 -14.09 0.50 13.82
CA GLY A 64 -14.16 1.66 14.70
C GLY A 64 -12.81 2.33 14.98
N THR A 65 -11.69 1.93 14.39
CA THR A 65 -10.42 2.65 14.62
C THR A 65 -10.48 4.09 14.09
N ILE A 66 -9.86 5.03 14.80
CA ILE A 66 -9.68 6.42 14.39
C ILE A 66 -8.24 6.59 13.89
N PHE A 67 -8.07 6.91 12.61
CA PHE A 67 -6.77 7.18 12.01
C PHE A 67 -6.52 8.67 11.88
N ILE A 68 -5.29 9.07 12.20
CA ILE A 68 -4.79 10.42 12.00
C ILE A 68 -3.47 10.29 11.23
N PHE A 69 -3.54 10.50 9.92
CA PHE A 69 -2.38 10.48 9.03
C PHE A 69 -1.83 11.90 8.85
N ASP A 70 -0.69 12.20 9.47
CA ASP A 70 0.11 13.37 9.15
C ASP A 70 0.87 13.19 7.84
N GLU A 71 1.05 14.29 7.12
CA GLU A 71 1.63 14.33 5.77
C GLU A 71 1.05 13.25 4.84
N ALA A 72 -0.29 13.17 4.77
CA ALA A 72 -1.00 12.15 4.01
C ALA A 72 -0.57 12.05 2.54
N HIS A 73 -0.09 13.15 1.95
CA HIS A 73 0.44 13.16 0.58
C HIS A 73 1.76 12.39 0.40
N GLU A 74 2.44 12.02 1.48
CA GLU A 74 3.63 11.14 1.47
C GLU A 74 3.26 9.65 1.62
N HIS A 75 1.98 9.34 1.81
CA HIS A 75 1.49 7.97 1.83
C HIS A 75 1.19 7.49 0.39
N PRO A 76 1.79 6.38 -0.10
CA PRO A 76 1.68 5.98 -1.50
C PRO A 76 0.25 5.64 -1.94
N ALA A 77 -0.63 5.26 -1.00
CA ALA A 77 -2.04 5.03 -1.30
C ALA A 77 -2.87 6.32 -1.44
N PHE A 78 -2.42 7.44 -0.86
CA PHE A 78 -3.17 8.70 -0.83
C PHE A 78 -2.56 9.77 -1.73
N SER A 79 -1.27 9.63 -2.08
CA SER A 79 -0.55 10.56 -2.93
C SER A 79 -1.05 10.53 -4.38
N ALA A 80 -1.07 11.69 -5.01
CA ALA A 80 -1.18 11.84 -6.47
C ALA A 80 0.18 11.63 -7.16
N ASP A 81 1.29 11.79 -6.42
CA ASP A 81 2.63 11.59 -6.94
C ASP A 81 2.93 10.09 -7.07
N ASP A 82 3.71 9.70 -8.09
CA ASP A 82 4.20 8.32 -8.19
C ASP A 82 5.36 8.10 -7.21
N LEU A 83 4.99 7.77 -5.97
CA LEU A 83 5.90 7.44 -4.87
C LEU A 83 6.44 5.99 -4.93
N MET A 84 5.96 5.19 -5.89
CA MET A 84 6.19 3.75 -5.95
C MET A 84 7.17 3.34 -7.05
N LYS A 85 7.97 4.28 -7.55
CA LYS A 85 8.98 4.03 -8.61
C LYS A 85 9.94 2.92 -8.22
N ASP A 86 10.43 2.96 -6.97
CA ASP A 86 11.45 2.05 -6.45
C ASP A 86 10.87 0.86 -5.67
N ILE A 87 9.58 0.52 -5.87
CA ILE A 87 9.01 -0.65 -5.19
C ILE A 87 9.77 -1.91 -5.58
N TYR A 88 10.34 -2.55 -4.57
CA TYR A 88 10.96 -3.86 -4.65
C TYR A 88 10.00 -4.95 -4.17
N VAL A 89 9.98 -6.04 -4.92
CA VAL A 89 9.40 -7.32 -4.52
C VAL A 89 10.53 -8.32 -4.48
N ASP A 90 10.65 -9.03 -3.36
CA ASP A 90 11.59 -10.12 -3.23
C ASP A 90 11.21 -11.22 -4.23
N THR A 91 12.12 -11.46 -5.17
CA THR A 91 11.95 -12.44 -6.25
C THR A 91 13.09 -13.44 -6.28
N ARG A 92 13.84 -13.55 -5.17
CA ARG A 92 14.99 -14.46 -5.05
C ARG A 92 14.61 -15.92 -5.30
N ASP A 93 13.40 -16.32 -4.94
CA ASP A 93 12.90 -17.67 -5.21
C ASP A 93 12.83 -17.96 -6.72
N PHE A 94 12.35 -17.00 -7.51
CA PHE A 94 12.32 -17.09 -8.96
C PHE A 94 13.73 -17.14 -9.57
N ASP A 95 14.65 -16.34 -9.04
CA ASP A 95 16.05 -16.35 -9.48
C ASP A 95 16.72 -17.70 -9.16
N ALA A 96 16.47 -18.23 -7.96
CA ALA A 96 16.97 -19.54 -7.56
C ALA A 96 16.47 -20.66 -8.48
N ILE A 97 15.20 -20.62 -8.90
CA ILE A 97 14.62 -21.57 -9.86
C ILE A 97 15.35 -21.49 -11.21
N MET A 98 15.55 -20.29 -11.75
CA MET A 98 16.27 -20.11 -13.02
C MET A 98 17.72 -20.59 -12.95
N THR A 99 18.41 -20.37 -11.82
CA THR A 99 19.76 -20.87 -11.58
C THR A 99 19.78 -22.40 -11.49
N LYS A 100 18.87 -23.02 -10.73
CA LYS A 100 18.74 -24.48 -10.62
C LYS A 100 18.54 -25.13 -11.99
N VAL A 101 17.59 -24.63 -12.77
CA VAL A 101 17.32 -25.12 -14.14
C VAL A 101 18.54 -24.95 -15.05
N SER A 102 19.29 -23.85 -14.91
CA SER A 102 20.51 -23.63 -15.69
C SER A 102 21.63 -24.60 -15.33
N ASN A 103 21.69 -25.04 -14.07
CA ASN A 103 22.64 -26.01 -13.57
C ASN A 103 22.16 -27.47 -13.74
N GLY A 104 21.00 -27.70 -14.38
CA GLY A 104 20.45 -29.04 -14.58
C GLY A 104 19.86 -29.67 -13.29
N ILE A 105 19.51 -28.85 -12.31
CA ILE A 105 18.90 -29.27 -11.04
C ILE A 105 17.38 -29.13 -11.16
N PHE A 106 16.67 -30.25 -11.04
CA PHE A 106 15.19 -30.35 -11.13
C PHE A 106 14.64 -30.97 -9.84
N ASP A 107 14.68 -30.19 -8.76
CA ASP A 107 14.10 -30.57 -7.48
C ASP A 107 12.58 -30.31 -7.44
N GLU A 108 11.95 -30.70 -6.33
CA GLU A 108 10.50 -30.56 -6.12
C GLU A 108 9.99 -29.12 -6.39
N GLN A 109 10.78 -28.12 -6.00
CA GLN A 109 10.42 -26.72 -6.23
C GLN A 109 10.39 -26.38 -7.73
N VAL A 110 11.43 -26.78 -8.49
CA VAL A 110 11.46 -26.55 -9.94
C VAL A 110 10.30 -27.29 -10.62
N LEU A 111 10.07 -28.56 -10.26
CA LEU A 111 9.00 -29.38 -10.82
C LEU A 111 7.61 -28.76 -10.57
N TYR A 112 7.35 -28.28 -9.35
CA TYR A 112 6.12 -27.58 -9.02
C TYR A 112 5.86 -26.37 -9.94
N HIS A 113 6.89 -25.55 -10.20
CA HIS A 113 6.74 -24.40 -11.10
C HIS A 113 6.54 -24.82 -12.56
N MET A 114 7.12 -25.93 -12.99
CA MET A 114 6.92 -26.50 -14.31
C MET A 114 5.50 -27.06 -14.48
N ASP A 115 4.99 -27.81 -13.52
CA ASP A 115 3.63 -28.36 -13.56
C ASP A 115 2.59 -27.23 -13.59
N ASN A 116 2.81 -26.16 -12.82
CA ASN A 116 1.98 -24.94 -12.90
C ASN A 116 2.04 -24.28 -14.29
N TYR A 117 3.21 -24.27 -14.93
CA TYR A 117 3.36 -23.75 -16.29
C TYR A 117 2.59 -24.62 -17.30
N PHE A 118 2.71 -25.94 -17.21
CA PHE A 118 2.00 -26.87 -18.08
C PHE A 118 0.48 -26.73 -17.96
N SER A 119 -0.03 -26.69 -16.72
CA SER A 119 -1.46 -26.53 -16.46
C SER A 119 -1.99 -25.18 -16.97
N PHE A 120 -1.28 -24.08 -16.71
CA PHE A 120 -1.73 -22.75 -17.12
C PHE A 120 -1.75 -22.56 -18.64
N ASN A 121 -0.78 -23.15 -19.35
CA ASN A 121 -0.69 -23.05 -20.82
C ASN A 121 -1.39 -24.21 -21.56
N GLN A 122 -2.05 -25.12 -20.84
CA GLN A 122 -2.76 -26.27 -21.41
C GLN A 122 -1.88 -27.09 -22.37
N ILE A 123 -0.63 -27.33 -21.96
CA ILE A 123 0.31 -28.15 -22.74
C ILE A 123 -0.20 -29.59 -22.77
N ASP A 124 -0.13 -30.21 -23.94
CA ASP A 124 -0.59 -31.58 -24.13
C ASP A 124 0.28 -32.60 -23.37
N ASP A 125 -0.32 -33.74 -23.02
CA ASP A 125 0.37 -34.78 -22.22
C ASP A 125 1.55 -35.40 -22.97
N GLU A 126 1.51 -35.42 -24.31
CA GLU A 126 2.58 -35.93 -25.16
C GLU A 126 3.84 -35.05 -25.10
N GLN A 127 3.69 -33.73 -25.19
CA GLN A 127 4.78 -32.76 -25.02
C GLN A 127 5.32 -32.77 -23.60
N ILE A 128 4.44 -32.90 -22.59
CA ILE A 128 4.88 -33.05 -21.19
C ILE A 128 5.73 -34.31 -21.03
N ALA A 129 5.33 -35.43 -21.64
CA ALA A 129 6.09 -36.67 -21.60
C ALA A 129 7.48 -36.52 -22.25
N ILE A 130 7.55 -35.86 -23.42
CA ILE A 130 8.83 -35.58 -24.12
C ILE A 130 9.74 -34.71 -23.24
N ILE A 131 9.20 -33.68 -22.59
CA ILE A 131 9.97 -32.80 -21.70
C ILE A 131 10.46 -33.58 -20.47
N LYS A 132 9.60 -34.38 -19.84
CA LYS A 132 9.96 -35.21 -18.68
C LYS A 132 11.04 -36.24 -19.04
N ASP A 133 10.92 -36.92 -20.18
CA ASP A 133 11.93 -37.85 -20.67
C ASP A 133 13.28 -37.16 -20.90
N THR A 134 13.27 -35.96 -21.49
CA THR A 134 14.50 -35.17 -21.70
C THR A 134 15.16 -34.79 -20.36
N ILE A 135 14.39 -34.45 -19.34
CA ILE A 135 14.90 -34.15 -17.99
C ILE A 135 15.55 -35.39 -17.37
N THR A 136 14.87 -36.54 -17.42
CA THR A 136 15.36 -37.78 -16.82
C THR A 136 16.64 -38.28 -17.50
N ASN A 137 16.68 -38.24 -18.83
CA ASN A 137 17.77 -38.82 -19.62
C ASN A 137 18.97 -37.87 -19.78
N GLN A 138 18.72 -36.57 -19.90
CA GLN A 138 19.74 -35.59 -20.28
C GLN A 138 20.01 -34.54 -19.20
N LYS A 139 19.26 -34.57 -18.09
CA LYS A 139 19.33 -33.58 -16.99
C LYS A 139 19.32 -32.13 -17.49
N ARG A 140 18.53 -31.88 -18.54
CA ARG A 140 18.37 -30.57 -19.16
C ARG A 140 16.98 -30.42 -19.75
N LEU A 141 16.55 -29.18 -19.90
CA LEU A 141 15.33 -28.85 -20.65
C LEU A 141 15.63 -28.73 -22.15
N PRO A 142 14.66 -29.06 -23.02
CA PRO A 142 14.69 -28.63 -24.42
C PRO A 142 14.89 -27.12 -24.51
N ILE A 143 15.70 -26.66 -25.47
CA ILE A 143 16.14 -25.26 -25.57
C ILE A 143 14.94 -24.30 -25.69
N ASP A 144 13.98 -24.62 -26.56
CA ASP A 144 12.81 -23.79 -26.79
C ASP A 144 11.93 -23.70 -25.54
N PHE A 145 11.71 -24.84 -24.87
CA PHE A 145 10.96 -24.89 -23.63
C PHE A 145 11.66 -24.12 -22.49
N LYS A 146 12.98 -24.27 -22.36
CA LYS A 146 13.76 -23.52 -21.36
C LYS A 146 13.57 -22.01 -21.53
N LYS A 147 13.60 -21.53 -22.77
CA LYS A 147 13.39 -20.12 -23.10
C LYS A 147 11.98 -19.66 -22.68
N GLN A 148 10.95 -20.40 -23.08
CA GLN A 148 9.56 -20.08 -22.72
C GLN A 148 9.31 -20.10 -21.21
N PHE A 149 9.88 -21.09 -20.52
CA PHE A 149 9.77 -21.21 -19.07
C PHE A 149 10.44 -20.03 -18.35
N PHE A 150 11.62 -19.60 -18.81
CA PHE A 150 12.30 -18.42 -18.25
C PHE A 150 11.56 -17.12 -18.54
N GLU A 151 10.93 -16.99 -19.71
CA GLU A 151 10.06 -15.86 -20.03
C GLU A 151 8.83 -15.80 -19.10
N ASP A 152 8.21 -16.94 -18.80
CA ASP A 152 7.10 -17.02 -17.84
C ASP A 152 7.51 -16.63 -16.42
N ILE A 153 8.66 -17.12 -15.94
CA ILE A 153 9.19 -16.74 -14.62
C ILE A 153 9.42 -15.22 -14.56
N ASN A 154 10.05 -14.64 -15.58
CA ASN A 154 10.27 -13.19 -15.63
C ASN A 154 8.95 -12.40 -15.70
N LYS A 155 7.94 -12.92 -16.40
CA LYS A 155 6.59 -12.35 -16.42
C LYS A 155 5.97 -12.39 -15.02
N LYS A 156 6.06 -13.50 -14.30
CA LYS A 156 5.59 -13.63 -12.90
C LYS A 156 6.29 -12.65 -11.97
N LYS A 157 7.61 -12.47 -12.08
CA LYS A 157 8.36 -11.43 -11.34
C LYS A 157 7.80 -10.04 -11.59
N LYS A 158 7.58 -9.66 -12.86
CA LYS A 158 6.99 -8.37 -13.23
C LYS A 158 5.57 -8.20 -12.71
N LEU A 159 4.74 -9.24 -12.82
CA LEU A 159 3.37 -9.24 -12.33
C LEU A 159 3.30 -9.10 -10.80
N ALA A 160 4.23 -9.70 -10.05
CA ALA A 160 4.28 -9.56 -8.60
C ALA A 160 4.50 -8.09 -8.17
N VAL A 161 5.36 -7.36 -8.89
CA VAL A 161 5.57 -5.91 -8.67
C VAL A 161 4.30 -5.12 -8.98
N ILE A 162 3.65 -5.40 -10.11
CA ILE A 162 2.40 -4.74 -10.51
C ILE A 162 1.30 -4.99 -9.46
N LYS A 163 1.15 -6.25 -9.03
CA LYS A 163 0.16 -6.64 -8.02
C LYS A 163 0.41 -5.89 -6.71
N LYS A 164 1.65 -5.85 -6.23
CA LYS A 164 1.98 -5.10 -5.00
C LYS A 164 1.66 -3.61 -5.11
N LYS A 165 1.92 -2.98 -6.26
CA LYS A 165 1.54 -1.59 -6.50
C LYS A 165 0.03 -1.40 -6.45
N GLU A 166 -0.70 -2.30 -7.09
CA GLU A 166 -2.17 -2.26 -7.11
C GLU A 166 -2.76 -2.46 -5.70
N ASP A 167 -2.24 -3.40 -4.92
CA ASP A 167 -2.65 -3.64 -3.53
C ASP A 167 -2.50 -2.37 -2.67
N ILE A 168 -1.42 -1.60 -2.89
CA ILE A 168 -1.19 -0.33 -2.19
C ILE A 168 -2.19 0.75 -2.65
N LEU A 169 -2.42 0.88 -3.96
CA LEU A 169 -3.39 1.85 -4.49
C LEU A 169 -4.81 1.55 -4.02
N ASP A 170 -5.13 0.28 -3.85
CA ASP A 170 -6.43 -0.19 -3.39
C ASP A 170 -6.75 0.27 -1.96
N ILE A 171 -5.75 0.47 -1.10
CA ILE A 171 -5.92 1.06 0.24
C ILE A 171 -6.62 2.44 0.15
N GLY A 172 -6.20 3.27 -0.81
CA GLY A 172 -6.75 4.60 -1.04
C GLY A 172 -8.11 4.57 -1.73
N ARG A 173 -8.30 3.67 -2.70
CA ARG A 173 -9.58 3.50 -3.41
C ARG A 173 -10.68 2.96 -2.49
N SER A 174 -10.31 2.09 -1.57
CA SER A 174 -11.20 1.51 -0.56
C SER A 174 -11.66 2.53 0.50
N LEU A 175 -11.11 3.75 0.52
CA LEU A 175 -11.52 4.79 1.48
C LEU A 175 -13.02 5.06 1.42
N THR A 176 -13.70 4.90 0.29
CA THR A 176 -15.16 5.08 0.22
C THR A 176 -15.94 4.14 1.14
N LEU A 177 -15.36 2.98 1.52
CA LEU A 177 -15.98 1.97 2.37
C LEU A 177 -15.67 2.15 3.86
N HIS A 178 -14.80 3.08 4.24
CA HIS A 178 -14.35 3.25 5.63
C HIS A 178 -15.52 3.41 6.63
N GLY A 179 -16.59 4.09 6.21
CA GLY A 179 -17.76 4.36 7.03
C GLY A 179 -18.58 3.12 7.38
N HIS A 180 -18.61 2.09 6.52
CA HIS A 180 -19.35 0.85 6.77
C HIS A 180 -18.80 0.07 7.98
N PHE A 181 -17.51 0.25 8.27
CA PHE A 181 -16.82 -0.41 9.37
C PHE A 181 -16.58 0.52 10.56
N GLY A 182 -17.19 1.71 10.54
CA GLY A 182 -17.08 2.70 11.63
C GLY A 182 -15.72 3.38 11.75
N PHE A 183 -14.84 3.29 10.75
CA PHE A 183 -13.56 4.02 10.79
C PHE A 183 -13.81 5.53 10.71
N ASP A 184 -12.98 6.30 11.42
CA ASP A 184 -12.85 7.74 11.17
C ASP A 184 -11.41 8.01 10.72
N ILE A 185 -11.24 8.67 9.57
CA ILE A 185 -9.94 8.85 8.94
C ILE A 185 -9.69 10.35 8.76
N TYR A 186 -8.67 10.86 9.43
CA TYR A 186 -8.21 12.23 9.32
C TYR A 186 -6.92 12.23 8.49
N LEU A 187 -6.98 12.84 7.31
CA LEU A 187 -5.86 13.00 6.39
C LEU A 187 -5.36 14.44 6.45
N ILE A 188 -4.18 14.62 7.00
CA ILE A 188 -3.59 15.94 7.20
C ILE A 188 -2.56 16.16 6.12
N THR A 189 -2.65 17.28 5.41
CA THR A 189 -1.74 17.62 4.31
C THR A 189 -1.38 19.10 4.31
N GLN A 190 -0.22 19.43 3.73
CA GLN A 190 0.14 20.81 3.43
C GLN A 190 -0.43 21.29 2.09
N ASP A 191 -0.63 20.35 1.16
CA ASP A 191 -1.17 20.61 -0.17
C ASP A 191 -2.17 19.51 -0.58
N ILE A 192 -3.38 19.93 -0.89
CA ILE A 192 -4.47 19.06 -1.34
C ILE A 192 -4.19 18.54 -2.75
N LYS A 193 -3.48 19.31 -3.59
CA LYS A 193 -3.18 18.93 -4.98
C LYS A 193 -2.30 17.70 -5.07
N ARG A 194 -1.55 17.40 -4.00
CA ARG A 194 -0.73 16.19 -3.87
C ARG A 194 -1.51 14.97 -3.38
N LEU A 195 -2.82 15.09 -3.11
CA LEU A 195 -3.70 13.96 -2.82
C LEU A 195 -4.38 13.46 -4.09
N ASN A 196 -4.54 12.14 -4.21
CA ASN A 196 -5.19 11.54 -5.37
C ASN A 196 -6.71 11.73 -5.37
N ALA A 197 -7.30 11.53 -6.54
CA ALA A 197 -8.73 11.74 -6.76
C ALA A 197 -9.62 10.85 -5.88
N ALA A 198 -9.23 9.59 -5.64
CA ALA A 198 -10.00 8.66 -4.80
C ALA A 198 -10.07 9.15 -3.35
N THR A 199 -8.93 9.61 -2.82
CA THR A 199 -8.82 10.20 -1.48
C THR A 199 -9.69 11.45 -1.37
N ILE A 200 -9.61 12.36 -2.33
CA ILE A 200 -10.42 13.57 -2.36
C ILE A 200 -11.92 13.23 -2.42
N ALA A 201 -12.32 12.30 -3.27
CA ALA A 201 -13.73 11.92 -3.46
C ALA A 201 -14.36 11.26 -2.23
N ALA A 202 -13.58 10.52 -1.44
CA ALA A 202 -14.07 9.89 -0.21
C ALA A 202 -14.20 10.86 0.98
N THR A 203 -13.76 12.12 0.82
CA THR A 203 -13.77 13.12 1.89
C THR A 203 -15.17 13.67 2.15
N SER A 204 -15.62 13.59 3.39
CA SER A 204 -16.93 14.11 3.81
C SER A 204 -16.86 15.53 4.36
N LYS A 205 -15.68 15.96 4.81
CA LYS A 205 -15.46 17.31 5.35
C LYS A 205 -14.03 17.75 5.12
N HIS A 206 -13.87 19.00 4.76
CA HIS A 206 -12.58 19.62 4.54
C HIS A 206 -12.36 20.78 5.54
N LEU A 207 -11.27 20.72 6.29
CA LEU A 207 -10.88 21.76 7.25
C LEU A 207 -9.63 22.49 6.77
N LYS A 208 -9.75 23.80 6.56
CA LYS A 208 -8.67 24.66 6.08
C LYS A 208 -8.14 25.49 7.23
N LEU A 209 -6.92 25.21 7.67
CA LEU A 209 -6.28 25.89 8.79
C LEU A 209 -5.42 27.04 8.26
N ARG A 210 -5.66 28.26 8.76
CA ARG A 210 -4.88 29.45 8.39
C ARG A 210 -4.51 30.25 9.62
N ARG A 211 -3.24 30.63 9.71
CA ARG A 211 -2.73 31.56 10.72
C ARG A 211 -2.34 32.84 10.02
N LEU A 212 -3.00 33.94 10.37
CA LEU A 212 -2.61 35.26 9.88
C LEU A 212 -1.28 35.67 10.53
N PHE A 213 -0.41 36.33 9.77
CA PHE A 213 0.91 36.72 10.25
C PHE A 213 0.82 37.58 11.52
N GLY A 214 1.56 37.19 12.55
CA GLY A 214 1.59 37.89 13.84
C GLY A 214 0.46 37.52 14.82
N TRP A 215 -0.54 36.74 14.40
CA TRP A 215 -1.65 36.38 15.27
C TRP A 215 -1.30 35.18 16.18
N PRO A 216 -1.75 35.17 17.45
CA PRO A 216 -1.54 34.06 18.38
C PRO A 216 -2.55 32.91 18.18
N MET A 217 -3.48 33.05 17.23
CA MET A 217 -4.56 32.10 16.96
C MET A 217 -4.55 31.64 15.51
N MET A 218 -5.20 30.50 15.23
CA MET A 218 -5.49 30.04 13.89
C MET A 218 -7.00 30.08 13.63
N PHE A 219 -7.36 30.29 12.37
CA PHE A 219 -8.71 30.17 11.86
C PHE A 219 -8.87 28.79 11.23
N ILE A 220 -9.99 28.14 11.53
CA ILE A 220 -10.39 26.86 10.95
C ILE A 220 -11.63 27.15 10.12
N TYR A 221 -11.49 27.02 8.80
CA TYR A 221 -12.63 27.09 7.88
C TYR A 221 -13.11 25.69 7.57
N GLU A 222 -14.41 25.46 7.67
CA GLU A 222 -15.04 24.16 7.46
C GLU A 222 -15.85 24.19 6.16
N TYR A 223 -15.66 23.16 5.33
CA TYR A 223 -16.36 22.97 4.08
C TYR A 223 -16.88 21.54 3.97
N THR A 224 -18.05 21.38 3.35
CA THR A 224 -18.62 20.07 3.00
C THR A 224 -17.82 19.40 1.88
N ASP A 225 -17.27 20.21 0.99
CA ASP A 225 -16.52 19.77 -0.19
C ASP A 225 -15.07 20.25 -0.14
N VAL A 226 -14.17 19.49 -0.78
CA VAL A 226 -12.75 19.79 -0.82
C VAL A 226 -12.47 21.06 -1.62
N GLN A 227 -11.84 22.05 -0.97
CA GLN A 227 -11.53 23.36 -1.54
C GLN A 227 -10.09 23.40 -2.04
N LYS A 228 -9.90 23.28 -3.36
CA LYS A 228 -8.58 23.28 -4.02
C LYS A 228 -7.92 24.67 -4.08
#